data_AF-A0A924IZB3-F1
#
_entry.id   AF-A0A924IZB3-F1
#
_cell.length_a   1.000
_cell.length_b   1.000
_cell.length_c   1.000
_cell.angle_alpha   90.00
_cell.angle_beta   90.00
_cell.angle_gamma   90.00
#
_symmetry.space_group_name_H-M   'P 1'
#
loop_
_entity.id
_entity.type
_entity.pdbx_description
1 polymer ?
#
loop_
_entity_poly.entity_id
_entity_poly.type
_entity_poly.pdbx_seq_one_letter_code
_entity_poly.pdbx_strand_id
1 'polypeptide(L)'
;MTTYIAFLRAINVGGRFAKMADLRAGLTCQGFSDVESYIQSGNLRLTSALPSAPEVEAALETALGQVCGFTVRSVVRTPVRLGELTSYGMGLAAPLEGEVRRYVTFLKDDPDDGFIAAMNGWDVTGERAHVHGRELYLWLGHPSHEAKLTNARIERGGVVATSRDWKVVSALGKMWAR
;
A
#
# COMPACT_ATOMS: atom_id res chain seq x y z
N MET A 1 -5.58 10.42 20.04
CA MET A 1 -5.94 10.34 18.61
C MET A 1 -4.65 10.28 17.82
N THR A 2 -4.60 9.43 16.79
CA THR A 2 -3.39 9.11 16.05
C THR A 2 -3.65 9.29 14.56
N THR A 3 -2.69 9.86 13.83
CA THR A 3 -2.74 9.96 12.37
C THR A 3 -2.27 8.65 11.73
N TYR A 4 -2.97 8.23 10.69
CA TYR A 4 -2.74 7.01 9.94
C TYR A 4 -2.75 7.30 8.44
N ILE A 5 -1.95 6.51 7.71
CA ILE A 5 -1.85 6.49 6.26
C ILE A 5 -2.41 5.14 5.79
N ALA A 6 -3.50 5.17 5.02
CA ALA A 6 -4.17 3.98 4.56
C ALA A 6 -4.01 3.79 3.04
N PHE A 7 -3.62 2.59 2.64
CA PHE A 7 -3.50 2.15 1.26
C PHE A 7 -4.64 1.18 0.93
N LEU A 8 -5.59 1.65 0.12
CA LEU A 8 -6.79 0.88 -0.24
C LEU A 8 -6.51 -0.10 -1.38
N ARG A 9 -6.94 -1.35 -1.25
CA ARG A 9 -6.79 -2.36 -2.30
C ARG A 9 -7.99 -2.31 -3.25
N ALA A 10 -7.71 -2.41 -4.56
CA ALA A 10 -8.71 -2.57 -5.61
C ALA A 10 -9.81 -1.48 -5.68
N ILE A 11 -9.43 -0.22 -5.41
CA ILE A 11 -10.25 0.96 -5.68
C ILE A 11 -9.94 1.46 -7.10
N ASN A 12 -10.97 1.85 -7.86
CA ASN A 12 -10.90 2.39 -9.21
C ASN A 12 -10.26 1.45 -10.24
N VAL A 13 -10.49 0.14 -10.09
CA VAL A 13 -10.08 -0.90 -11.02
C VAL A 13 -11.21 -1.89 -11.27
N GLY A 14 -11.34 -2.41 -12.50
CA GLY A 14 -12.27 -3.50 -12.82
C GLY A 14 -13.76 -3.19 -12.53
N GLY A 15 -14.21 -1.95 -12.78
CA GLY A 15 -15.61 -1.55 -12.56
C GLY A 15 -15.95 -1.10 -11.14
N ARG A 16 -15.02 -1.19 -10.18
CA ARG A 16 -15.18 -0.73 -8.80
C ARG A 16 -14.72 0.71 -8.65
N PHE A 17 -15.58 1.66 -8.98
CA PHE A 17 -15.24 3.08 -8.93
C PHE A 17 -15.79 3.75 -7.67
N ALA A 18 -14.94 4.54 -7.01
CA ALA A 18 -15.32 5.38 -5.88
C ALA A 18 -14.74 6.79 -6.08
N LYS A 19 -15.60 7.81 -5.98
CA LYS A 19 -15.13 9.19 -5.96
C LYS A 19 -14.42 9.43 -4.64
N MET A 20 -13.18 9.93 -4.70
CA MET A 20 -12.41 10.21 -3.48
C MET A 20 -13.10 11.23 -2.58
N ALA A 21 -13.88 12.17 -3.14
CA ALA A 21 -14.66 13.11 -2.35
C ALA A 21 -15.72 12.40 -1.49
N ASP A 22 -16.47 11.47 -2.09
CA ASP A 22 -17.51 10.70 -1.41
C ASP A 22 -16.88 9.78 -0.35
N LEU A 23 -15.71 9.20 -0.63
CA LEU A 23 -14.95 8.45 0.38
C LEU A 23 -14.56 9.32 1.57
N ARG A 24 -14.01 10.52 1.33
CA ARG A 24 -13.62 11.42 2.43
C ARG A 24 -14.83 11.79 3.29
N ALA A 25 -15.93 12.22 2.66
CA ALA A 25 -17.15 12.58 3.35
C ALA A 25 -17.74 11.40 4.14
N GLY A 26 -17.82 10.22 3.50
CA GLY A 26 -18.32 9.00 4.14
C GLY A 26 -17.46 8.58 5.34
N LEU A 27 -16.13 8.63 5.23
CA LEU A 27 -15.23 8.32 6.34
C LEU A 27 -15.35 9.34 7.48
N THR A 28 -15.57 10.62 7.17
CA THR A 28 -15.86 11.63 8.21
C THR A 28 -17.16 11.33 8.96
N CYS A 29 -18.22 10.92 8.26
CA CYS A 29 -19.46 10.48 8.92
C CYS A 29 -19.28 9.25 9.82
N GLN A 30 -18.24 8.44 9.56
CA GLN A 30 -17.94 7.22 10.31
C GLN A 30 -16.97 7.45 11.48
N GLY A 31 -16.68 8.71 11.80
CA GLY A 31 -15.90 9.09 12.97
C GLY A 31 -14.39 9.23 12.73
N PHE A 32 -13.92 9.14 11.49
CA PHE A 32 -12.56 9.53 11.15
C PHE A 32 -12.45 11.06 10.97
N SER A 33 -11.38 11.67 11.47
CA SER A 33 -11.13 13.11 11.27
C SER A 33 -9.95 13.34 10.32
N ASP A 34 -9.77 14.61 9.90
CA ASP A 34 -8.65 15.05 9.04
C ASP A 34 -8.45 14.18 7.78
N VAL A 35 -9.56 13.75 7.17
CA VAL A 35 -9.51 12.81 6.06
C VAL A 35 -9.05 13.51 4.78
N GLU A 36 -7.85 13.18 4.34
CA GLU A 36 -7.25 13.62 3.08
C GLU A 36 -7.06 12.42 2.14
N SER A 37 -7.07 12.68 0.83
CA SER A 37 -6.79 11.65 -0.19
C SER A 37 -5.75 12.15 -1.17
N TYR A 38 -4.85 11.28 -1.61
CA TYR A 38 -3.87 11.59 -2.65
C TYR A 38 -4.14 10.76 -3.90
N ILE A 39 -4.39 11.47 -5.01
CA ILE A 39 -4.77 10.94 -6.33
C ILE A 39 -5.93 9.93 -6.27
N GLN A 40 -6.25 9.26 -7.38
CA GLN A 40 -7.36 8.30 -7.46
C GLN A 40 -6.93 6.85 -7.22
N SER A 41 -5.71 6.60 -6.71
CA SER A 41 -5.18 5.25 -6.50
C SER A 41 -5.42 4.72 -5.07
N GLY A 42 -6.36 5.31 -4.31
CA GLY A 42 -6.73 4.85 -2.97
C GLY A 42 -5.63 5.04 -1.92
N ASN A 43 -5.14 6.27 -1.75
CA ASN A 43 -4.25 6.63 -0.65
C ASN A 43 -4.97 7.66 0.22
N LEU A 44 -5.06 7.39 1.52
CA LEU A 44 -5.72 8.26 2.48
C LEU A 44 -4.79 8.61 3.63
N ARG A 45 -4.92 9.83 4.14
CA ARG A 45 -4.45 10.24 5.46
C ARG A 45 -5.69 10.51 6.30
N LEU A 46 -5.72 10.03 7.53
CA LEU A 46 -6.84 10.22 8.45
C LEU A 46 -6.37 10.18 9.89
N THR A 47 -7.16 10.73 10.79
CA THR A 47 -6.96 10.65 12.23
C THR A 47 -8.04 9.76 12.84
N SER A 48 -7.65 8.89 13.77
CA SER A 48 -8.56 8.00 14.48
C SER A 48 -8.30 8.01 15.99
N ALA A 49 -9.35 7.76 16.78
CA ALA A 49 -9.24 7.50 18.22
C ALA A 49 -8.76 6.08 18.53
N LEU A 50 -8.81 5.17 17.55
CA LEU A 50 -8.40 3.79 17.73
C LEU A 50 -6.87 3.68 17.96
N PRO A 51 -6.44 2.86 18.93
CA PRO A 51 -5.05 2.79 19.39
C PRO A 51 -4.10 2.08 18.43
N SER A 52 -4.59 1.26 17.50
CA SER A 52 -3.74 0.37 16.70
C SER A 52 -4.09 0.36 15.20
N ALA A 53 -3.08 0.08 14.36
CA ALA A 53 -3.27 -0.03 12.91
C ALA A 53 -4.27 -1.14 12.51
N PRO A 54 -4.24 -2.36 13.11
CA PRO A 54 -5.24 -3.40 12.79
C PRO A 54 -6.68 -2.99 13.13
N GLU A 55 -6.90 -2.29 14.24
CA GLU A 55 -8.24 -1.78 14.59
C GLU A 55 -8.70 -0.71 13.60
N VAL A 56 -7.80 0.19 13.20
CA VAL A 56 -8.10 1.19 12.17
C VAL A 56 -8.40 0.53 10.84
N GLU A 57 -7.65 -0.49 10.43
CA GLU A 57 -7.93 -1.27 9.22
C GLU A 57 -9.33 -1.88 9.28
N ALA A 58 -9.68 -2.59 10.35
CA ALA A 58 -11.01 -3.21 10.48
C ALA A 58 -12.16 -2.18 10.43
N ALA A 59 -12.00 -1.05 11.13
CA ALA A 59 -12.97 0.04 11.10
C ALA A 59 -13.06 0.67 9.70
N LEU A 60 -11.93 0.87 9.02
CA LEU A 60 -11.86 1.45 7.70
C LEU A 60 -12.48 0.53 6.64
N GLU A 61 -12.19 -0.77 6.67
CA GLU A 61 -12.78 -1.76 5.77
C GLU A 61 -14.31 -1.84 5.94
N THR A 62 -14.81 -1.75 7.17
CA THR A 62 -16.25 -1.69 7.47
C THR A 62 -16.88 -0.41 6.90
N ALA A 63 -16.28 0.74 7.18
CA ALA A 63 -16.76 2.03 6.70
C ALA A 63 -16.75 2.11 5.17
N LEU A 64 -15.67 1.66 4.53
CA LEU A 64 -15.55 1.60 3.07
C LEU A 64 -16.57 0.64 2.46
N GLY A 65 -16.86 -0.49 3.11
CA GLY A 65 -17.92 -1.40 2.67
C GLY A 65 -19.29 -0.71 2.60
N GLN A 66 -19.62 0.11 3.60
CA GLN A 66 -20.87 0.86 3.65
C GLN A 66 -20.93 2.01 2.63
N VAL A 67 -19.81 2.71 2.41
CA VAL A 67 -19.74 3.83 1.45
C VAL A 67 -19.69 3.35 0.00
N CYS A 68 -18.91 2.30 -0.28
CA CYS A 68 -18.68 1.81 -1.63
C CYS A 68 -19.71 0.76 -2.10
N GLY A 69 -20.39 0.09 -1.17
CA GLY A 69 -21.24 -1.07 -1.50
C GLY A 69 -20.47 -2.33 -1.88
N PHE A 70 -19.15 -2.38 -1.63
CA PHE A 70 -18.32 -3.56 -1.85
C PHE A 70 -17.13 -3.58 -0.89
N THR A 71 -16.57 -4.77 -0.64
CA THR A 71 -15.41 -4.92 0.25
C THR A 71 -14.17 -4.25 -0.34
N VAL A 72 -13.60 -3.32 0.43
CA VAL A 72 -12.33 -2.66 0.16
C VAL A 72 -11.39 -3.02 1.29
N ARG A 73 -10.32 -3.77 1.00
CA ARG A 73 -9.27 -4.05 2.00
C ARG A 73 -8.36 -2.84 2.15
N SER A 74 -7.78 -2.65 3.32
CA SER A 74 -6.81 -1.58 3.56
C SER A 74 -5.58 -2.09 4.30
N VAL A 75 -4.43 -1.48 3.99
CA VAL A 75 -3.19 -1.63 4.75
C VAL A 75 -2.84 -0.27 5.33
N VAL A 76 -2.59 -0.20 6.64
CA VAL A 76 -2.37 1.05 7.37
C VAL A 76 -0.94 1.15 7.89
N ARG A 77 -0.38 2.36 7.83
CA ARG A 77 0.90 2.75 8.43
C ARG A 77 0.73 4.03 9.24
N THR A 78 1.63 4.28 10.18
CA THR A 78 1.76 5.59 10.81
C THR A 78 2.66 6.50 9.94
N PRO A 79 2.59 7.84 10.10
CA PRO A 79 3.53 8.78 9.50
C PRO A 79 5.00 8.39 9.71
N VAL A 80 5.36 7.99 10.94
CA VAL A 80 6.71 7.53 11.29
C VAL A 80 7.12 6.33 10.44
N ARG A 81 6.28 5.28 10.36
CA ARG A 81 6.55 4.10 9.54
C ARG A 81 6.64 4.45 8.04
N LEU A 82 5.83 5.38 7.56
CA LEU A 82 5.93 5.89 6.19
C LEU A 82 7.28 6.59 5.94
N GLY A 83 7.78 7.35 6.91
CA GLY A 83 9.10 7.99 6.83
C GLY A 83 10.24 6.97 6.78
N GLU A 84 10.17 5.94 7.63
CA GLU A 84 11.16 4.87 7.67
C GLU A 84 11.20 4.06 6.37
N LEU A 85 10.04 3.61 5.87
CA LEU A 85 9.99 2.81 4.64
C LEU A 85 10.42 3.63 3.41
N THR A 86 10.07 4.93 3.36
CA THR A 86 10.51 5.78 2.25
C THR A 86 12.00 6.05 2.30
N SER A 87 12.56 6.30 3.48
CA SER A 87 14.01 6.50 3.67
C SER A 87 14.79 5.23 3.33
N TYR A 88 14.34 4.07 3.81
CA TYR A 88 14.93 2.78 3.47
C TYR A 88 14.90 2.53 1.97
N GLY A 89 13.73 2.69 1.36
CA GLY A 89 13.57 2.51 -0.08
C GLY A 89 14.45 3.48 -0.90
N MET A 90 14.61 4.74 -0.48
CA MET A 90 15.51 5.67 -1.16
C MET A 90 16.99 5.20 -1.15
N GLY A 91 17.40 4.48 -0.11
CA GLY A 91 18.74 3.91 0.00
C GLY A 91 18.98 2.64 -0.84
N LEU A 92 17.94 2.02 -1.40
CA LEU A 92 18.09 0.81 -2.21
C LEU A 92 18.57 1.15 -3.62
N ALA A 93 19.66 0.52 -4.03
CA ALA A 93 20.11 0.53 -5.42
C ALA A 93 19.09 -0.18 -6.32
N ALA A 94 18.93 0.29 -7.57
CA ALA A 94 18.15 -0.43 -8.56
C ALA A 94 18.94 -1.67 -9.02
N PRO A 95 18.39 -2.89 -8.88
CA PRO A 95 19.08 -4.13 -9.24
C PRO A 95 18.97 -4.48 -10.73
N LEU A 96 18.40 -3.58 -11.55
CA LEU A 96 18.16 -3.75 -12.97
C LEU A 96 18.74 -2.54 -13.74
N GLU A 97 19.22 -2.80 -14.95
CA GLU A 97 19.68 -1.76 -15.89
C GLU A 97 18.53 -1.25 -16.77
N GLY A 98 18.71 -0.07 -17.37
CA GLY A 98 17.75 0.51 -18.31
C GLY A 98 16.56 1.22 -17.65
N GLU A 99 15.43 1.29 -18.37
CA GLU A 99 14.21 1.88 -17.84
C GLU A 99 13.55 0.93 -16.84
N VAL A 100 13.65 1.28 -15.55
CA VAL A 100 13.12 0.46 -14.46
C VAL A 100 11.95 1.16 -13.78
N ARG A 101 10.81 0.48 -13.73
CA ARG A 101 9.66 0.87 -12.93
C ARG A 101 9.82 0.30 -11.53
N ARG A 102 9.49 1.10 -10.53
CA ARG A 102 9.61 0.71 -9.12
C ARG A 102 8.28 0.79 -8.42
N TYR A 103 7.96 -0.23 -7.64
CA TYR A 103 6.76 -0.33 -6.83
C TYR A 103 7.09 -0.71 -5.40
N VAL A 104 6.17 -0.42 -4.49
CA VAL A 104 6.17 -0.95 -3.12
C VAL A 104 4.86 -1.69 -2.93
N THR A 105 4.97 -2.94 -2.52
CA THR A 105 3.85 -3.74 -2.05
C THR A 105 3.82 -3.68 -0.53
N PHE A 106 2.73 -3.17 0.02
CA PHE A 106 2.48 -3.16 1.45
C PHE A 106 1.79 -4.47 1.85
N LEU A 107 2.42 -5.18 2.79
CA LEU A 107 1.88 -6.38 3.41
C LEU A 107 1.07 -5.98 4.64
N LYS A 108 -0.10 -6.60 4.82
CA LYS A 108 -0.95 -6.37 6.00
C LYS A 108 -0.28 -6.92 7.26
N ASP A 109 0.15 -8.17 7.18
CA ASP A 109 0.76 -8.94 8.27
C ASP A 109 2.28 -9.05 8.10
N ASP A 110 2.98 -9.46 9.16
CA ASP A 110 4.41 -9.77 9.07
C ASP A 110 4.63 -10.99 8.16
N PRO A 111 5.51 -10.90 7.15
CA PRO A 111 5.87 -12.07 6.35
C PRO A 111 6.71 -13.05 7.17
N ASP A 112 6.53 -14.35 6.94
CA ASP A 112 7.39 -15.38 7.52
C ASP A 112 8.74 -15.50 6.75
N ASP A 113 9.69 -16.23 7.34
CA ASP A 113 11.02 -16.42 6.75
C ASP A 113 10.98 -17.09 5.37
N GLY A 114 10.01 -17.98 5.15
CA GLY A 114 9.82 -18.66 3.87
C GLY A 114 9.39 -17.68 2.77
N PHE A 115 8.45 -16.80 3.08
CA PHE A 115 8.02 -15.72 2.21
C PHE A 115 9.18 -14.76 1.92
N ILE A 116 9.91 -14.34 2.95
CA ILE A 116 11.05 -13.42 2.82
C ILE A 116 12.09 -14.01 1.87
N ALA A 117 12.48 -15.27 2.09
CA ALA A 117 13.44 -15.97 1.24
C ALA A 117 12.94 -16.10 -0.20
N ALA A 118 11.67 -16.47 -0.39
CA ALA A 118 11.08 -16.63 -1.72
C ALA A 118 11.01 -15.31 -2.51
N MET A 119 10.67 -14.21 -1.84
CA MET A 119 10.60 -12.90 -2.49
C MET A 119 11.98 -12.30 -2.75
N ASN A 120 12.91 -12.40 -1.80
CA ASN A 120 14.30 -11.92 -1.99
C ASN A 120 15.05 -12.75 -3.04
N GLY A 121 14.70 -14.03 -3.20
CA GLY A 121 15.19 -14.90 -4.27
C GLY A 121 14.46 -14.72 -5.60
N TRP A 122 13.53 -13.76 -5.72
CA TRP A 122 12.81 -13.53 -6.98
C TRP A 122 13.74 -12.94 -8.04
N ASP A 123 14.23 -13.83 -8.91
CA ASP A 123 15.02 -13.50 -10.07
C ASP A 123 14.34 -14.07 -11.32
N VAL A 124 13.45 -13.27 -11.91
CA VAL A 124 12.89 -13.55 -13.23
C VAL A 124 13.34 -12.45 -14.16
N THR A 125 13.49 -12.73 -15.46
CA THR A 125 13.91 -11.75 -16.47
C THR A 125 13.12 -10.45 -16.34
N GLY A 126 13.81 -9.35 -16.01
CA GLY A 126 13.20 -8.04 -15.84
C GLY A 126 12.49 -7.80 -14.50
N GLU A 127 12.54 -8.72 -13.54
CA GLU A 127 11.86 -8.58 -12.24
C GLU A 127 12.81 -8.86 -11.08
N ARG A 128 12.84 -7.96 -10.10
CA ARG A 128 13.58 -8.13 -8.84
C ARG A 128 12.71 -7.71 -7.68
N ALA A 129 12.85 -8.39 -6.55
CA ALA A 129 12.11 -8.07 -5.35
C ALA A 129 13.01 -8.07 -4.11
N HIS A 130 12.65 -7.22 -3.14
CA HIS A 130 13.38 -7.09 -1.88
C HIS A 130 12.40 -6.80 -0.74
N VAL A 131 12.39 -7.64 0.28
CA VAL A 131 11.55 -7.52 1.47
C VAL A 131 12.34 -6.80 2.57
N HIS A 132 11.70 -5.81 3.19
CA HIS A 132 12.15 -5.21 4.43
C HIS A 132 10.94 -4.89 5.31
N GLY A 133 10.87 -5.50 6.49
CA GLY A 133 9.69 -5.39 7.35
C GLY A 133 8.44 -5.90 6.65
N ARG A 134 7.42 -5.03 6.50
CA ARG A 134 6.15 -5.34 5.83
C ARG A 134 6.06 -4.72 4.44
N GLU A 135 7.20 -4.39 3.85
CA GLU A 135 7.30 -3.77 2.53
C GLU A 135 8.12 -4.65 1.60
N LEU A 136 7.53 -4.96 0.44
CA LEU A 136 8.21 -5.60 -0.67
C LEU A 136 8.45 -4.55 -1.77
N TYR A 137 9.71 -4.19 -1.98
CA TYR A 137 10.15 -3.33 -3.05
C TYR A 137 10.30 -4.16 -4.32
N LEU A 138 9.67 -3.73 -5.41
CA LEU A 138 9.64 -4.43 -6.68
C LEU A 138 10.20 -3.54 -7.78
N TRP A 139 11.11 -4.09 -8.58
CA TRP A 139 11.66 -3.45 -9.78
C TRP A 139 11.25 -4.26 -11.00
N LEU A 140 10.71 -3.56 -11.99
CA LEU A 140 10.24 -4.13 -13.25
C LEU A 140 10.92 -3.42 -14.42
N GLY A 141 11.62 -4.17 -15.27
CA GLY A 141 12.19 -3.70 -16.55
C GLY A 141 11.18 -3.68 -17.70
N HIS A 142 9.89 -3.89 -17.41
CA HIS A 142 8.79 -3.90 -18.36
C HIS A 142 7.53 -3.29 -17.71
N PRO A 143 6.46 -3.01 -18.48
CA PRO A 143 5.19 -2.53 -17.93
C PRO A 143 4.62 -3.46 -16.85
N SER A 144 3.92 -2.89 -15.86
CA SER A 144 3.40 -3.64 -14.71
C SER A 144 2.33 -4.68 -15.04
N HIS A 145 1.64 -4.53 -16.19
CA HIS A 145 0.64 -5.50 -16.63
C HIS A 145 1.25 -6.77 -17.23
N GLU A 146 2.57 -6.75 -17.53
CA GLU A 146 3.34 -7.92 -17.99
C GLU A 146 4.02 -8.65 -16.83
N ALA A 147 3.95 -8.10 -15.60
CA ALA A 147 4.63 -8.66 -14.44
C ALA A 147 4.06 -10.02 -14.01
N LYS A 148 4.97 -10.94 -13.73
CA LYS A 148 4.71 -12.26 -13.14
C LYS A 148 4.57 -12.15 -11.62
N LEU A 149 5.33 -11.27 -10.96
CA LEU A 149 5.15 -10.98 -9.54
C LEU A 149 3.97 -10.04 -9.29
N THR A 150 2.76 -10.55 -9.51
CA THR A 150 1.51 -9.83 -9.23
C THR A 150 1.13 -9.91 -7.74
N ASN A 151 0.23 -9.03 -7.27
CA ASN A 151 -0.35 -9.17 -5.93
C ASN A 151 -0.97 -10.57 -5.73
N ALA A 152 -1.64 -11.13 -6.74
CA ALA A 152 -2.20 -12.48 -6.64
C ALA A 152 -1.13 -13.57 -6.49
N ARG A 153 0.07 -13.37 -7.04
CA ARG A 153 1.23 -14.26 -6.83
C ARG A 153 1.79 -14.09 -5.42
N ILE A 154 1.94 -12.85 -4.96
CA ILE A 154 2.44 -12.51 -3.61
C ILE A 154 1.52 -13.09 -2.53
N GLU A 155 0.19 -12.93 -2.68
CA GLU A 155 -0.81 -13.38 -1.71
C GLU A 155 -0.88 -14.93 -1.59
N ARG A 156 -0.26 -15.70 -2.50
CA ARG A 156 -0.10 -17.16 -2.32
C ARG A 156 0.78 -17.51 -1.12
N GLY A 157 1.59 -16.58 -0.65
CA GLY A 157 2.35 -16.69 0.58
C GLY A 157 1.53 -16.40 1.85
N GLY A 158 0.21 -16.30 1.77
CA GLY A 158 -0.66 -16.19 2.95
C GLY A 158 -0.85 -14.79 3.51
N VAL A 159 -0.30 -13.76 2.86
CA VAL A 159 -0.42 -12.35 3.28
C VAL A 159 -1.38 -11.58 2.39
N VAL A 160 -2.04 -10.54 2.92
CA VAL A 160 -2.78 -9.57 2.09
C VAL A 160 -1.82 -8.49 1.59
N ALA A 161 -1.90 -8.16 0.30
CA ALA A 161 -0.97 -7.24 -0.35
C ALA A 161 -1.66 -6.13 -1.16
N THR A 162 -1.09 -4.93 -1.14
CA THR A 162 -1.50 -3.82 -2.02
C THR A 162 -0.29 -3.07 -2.55
N SER A 163 -0.25 -2.82 -3.85
CA SER A 163 0.93 -2.25 -4.54
C SER A 163 0.71 -0.78 -4.88
N ARG A 164 1.77 0.02 -4.79
CA ARG A 164 1.81 1.42 -5.22
C ARG A 164 3.07 1.72 -6.01
N ASP A 165 2.93 2.62 -6.97
CA ASP A 165 4.08 3.18 -7.70
C ASP A 165 5.00 3.91 -6.71
N TRP A 166 6.31 3.71 -6.83
CA TRP A 166 7.30 4.34 -5.95
C TRP A 166 7.24 5.87 -5.99
N LYS A 167 6.89 6.48 -7.14
CA LYS A 167 6.71 7.93 -7.25
C LYS A 167 5.58 8.43 -6.33
N VAL A 168 4.49 7.66 -6.24
CA VAL A 168 3.39 7.94 -5.32
C VAL A 168 3.87 7.79 -3.88
N VAL A 169 4.47 6.66 -3.53
CA VAL A 169 4.93 6.40 -2.15
C VAL A 169 5.96 7.44 -1.69
N SER A 170 6.90 7.82 -2.56
CA SER A 170 7.88 8.88 -2.30
C SER A 170 7.25 10.25 -2.11
N ALA A 171 6.22 10.58 -2.89
CA ALA A 171 5.47 11.83 -2.72
C ALA A 171 4.73 11.83 -1.37
N LEU A 172 4.07 10.73 -1.03
CA LEU A 172 3.41 10.56 0.27
C LEU A 172 4.38 10.70 1.43
N GLY A 173 5.59 10.12 1.34
CA GLY A 173 6.63 10.29 2.36
C GLY A 173 6.95 11.76 2.61
N LYS A 174 7.13 12.55 1.55
CA LYS A 174 7.43 13.99 1.67
C LYS A 174 6.28 14.80 2.29
N MET A 175 5.03 14.41 2.01
CA MET A 175 3.84 15.14 2.46
C MET A 175 3.37 14.73 3.85
N TRP A 176 3.41 13.43 4.14
CA TRP A 176 2.66 12.82 5.24
C TRP A 176 3.51 12.04 6.26
N ALA A 177 4.84 11.95 6.08
CA ALA A 177 5.72 11.32 7.08
C ALA A 177 6.13 12.24 8.23
N ARG A 178 5.34 13.29 8.51
CA ARG A 178 5.59 14.28 9.55
C ARG A 178 4.80 13.98 10.82
#